data_AF-A0A0B2PSL4-F1
#
_entry.id   AF-A0A0B2PSL4-F1
#
_cell.length_a   1.000
_cell.length_b   1.000
_cell.length_c   1.000
_cell.angle_alpha   90.00
_cell.angle_beta   90.00
_cell.angle_gamma   90.00
#
_symmetry.space_group_name_H-M   'P 1'
#
loop_
_entity.id
_entity.type
_entity.pdbx_description
1 polymer ?
#
loop_
_entity_poly.entity_id
_entity_poly.type
_entity_poly.pdbx_seq_one_letter_code
_entity_poly.pdbx_strand_id
1 'polypeptide(L)'
;NGGFPFQMPMLTKNNYDNWSIKMKALLGAQDVWDIVENGFEEQDEASLSQGVKETLKESRKRDKKALFLIYQLVDEDTFEKISNATTAKEAWDKLQTCNKGVEQVKKIRLQTLRDVDEVKVMEKILRTLNPSFDFIVTNIEENKDLKTMTIEQLMGSL
;
A
#
# COMPACT_ATOMS: atom_id res chain seq x y z
N ASN A 1 -0.65 22.24 -34.02
CA ASN A 1 -1.03 22.19 -32.59
C ASN A 1 -0.53 20.90 -31.97
N GLY A 2 0.72 20.91 -31.49
CA GLY A 2 1.33 19.78 -30.80
C GLY A 2 0.83 19.73 -29.37
N GLY A 3 -0.28 19.03 -29.13
CA GLY A 3 -0.63 18.61 -27.79
C GLY A 3 0.22 17.40 -27.45
N PHE A 4 1.14 17.52 -26.49
CA PHE A 4 1.67 16.34 -25.83
C PHE A 4 0.48 15.59 -25.23
N PRO A 5 0.25 14.31 -25.58
CA PRO A 5 -0.78 13.55 -24.91
C PRO A 5 -0.45 13.56 -23.41
N PHE A 6 -1.43 13.91 -22.57
CA PHE A 6 -1.32 13.78 -21.13
C PHE A 6 -1.17 12.29 -20.80
N GLN A 7 0.07 11.79 -20.85
CA GLN A 7 0.40 10.43 -20.47
C GLN A 7 0.52 10.39 -18.96
N MET A 8 -0.63 10.26 -18.31
CA MET A 8 -0.64 9.85 -16.92
C MET A 8 -0.17 8.39 -16.86
N PRO A 9 0.86 8.06 -16.07
CA PRO A 9 1.31 6.68 -15.95
C PRO A 9 0.20 5.83 -15.34
N MET A 10 0.07 4.60 -15.82
CA MET A 10 -0.82 3.61 -15.20
C MET A 10 -0.33 3.29 -13.78
N LEU A 11 -1.27 2.99 -12.88
CA LEU A 11 -0.95 2.49 -11.57
C LEU A 11 -0.26 1.12 -11.71
N THR A 12 0.82 0.95 -10.96
CA THR A 12 1.58 -0.28 -10.81
C THR A 12 1.82 -0.52 -9.32
N LYS A 13 2.30 -1.71 -8.97
CA LYS A 13 2.61 -2.10 -7.57
C LYS A 13 3.66 -1.21 -6.88
N ASN A 14 4.42 -0.40 -7.62
CA ASN A 14 5.58 0.34 -7.12
C ASN A 14 5.50 1.86 -7.30
N ASN A 15 4.43 2.40 -7.91
CA ASN A 15 4.33 3.84 -8.16
C ASN A 15 3.11 4.51 -7.49
N TYR A 16 2.45 3.82 -6.55
CA TYR A 16 1.21 4.29 -5.94
C TYR A 16 1.30 5.71 -5.38
N ASP A 17 2.37 6.07 -4.66
CA ASP A 17 2.51 7.40 -4.06
C ASP A 17 2.47 8.51 -5.12
N ASN A 18 3.32 8.42 -6.14
CA ASN A 18 3.38 9.38 -7.23
C ASN A 18 2.10 9.36 -8.09
N TRP A 19 1.57 8.16 -8.37
CA TRP A 19 0.34 7.99 -9.12
C TRP A 19 -0.84 8.65 -8.39
N SER A 20 -0.96 8.45 -7.08
CA SER A 20 -2.07 8.99 -6.28
C SER A 20 -2.09 10.51 -6.26
N ILE A 21 -0.92 11.17 -6.22
CA ILE A 21 -0.81 12.63 -6.30
C ILE A 21 -1.30 13.12 -7.68
N LYS A 22 -0.83 12.51 -8.76
CA LYS A 22 -1.26 12.85 -10.13
C LYS A 22 -2.75 12.59 -10.33
N MET A 23 -3.26 11.51 -9.75
CA MET A 23 -4.67 11.14 -9.85
C MET A 23 -5.58 12.13 -9.14
N LYS A 24 -5.22 12.53 -7.92
CA LYS A 24 -5.91 13.61 -7.19
C LYS A 24 -5.94 14.90 -7.99
N ALA A 25 -4.82 15.28 -8.61
CA ALA A 25 -4.74 16.47 -9.44
C ALA A 25 -5.66 16.37 -10.68
N LEU A 26 -5.70 15.20 -11.34
CA LEU A 26 -6.60 14.97 -12.47
C LEU A 26 -8.07 15.04 -12.06
N LEU A 27 -8.46 14.34 -10.99
CA LEU A 27 -9.83 14.33 -10.48
C LEU A 27 -10.27 15.73 -10.02
N GLY A 28 -9.36 16.50 -9.41
CA GLY A 28 -9.59 17.90 -9.07
C GLY A 28 -9.79 18.78 -10.30
N ALA A 29 -8.95 18.63 -11.33
CA ALA A 29 -9.11 19.35 -12.60
C ALA A 29 -10.39 18.98 -13.36
N GLN A 30 -10.93 17.79 -13.10
CA GLN A 30 -12.19 17.30 -13.65
C GLN A 30 -13.41 17.64 -12.78
N ASP A 31 -13.19 18.34 -11.67
CA ASP A 31 -14.17 18.72 -10.66
C ASP A 31 -14.99 17.52 -10.15
N VAL A 32 -14.29 16.46 -9.74
CA VAL A 32 -14.92 15.25 -9.19
C VAL A 32 -14.21 14.70 -7.94
N TRP A 33 -13.16 15.36 -7.44
CA TRP A 33 -12.38 14.87 -6.29
C TRP A 33 -13.21 14.80 -5.00
N ASP A 34 -14.10 15.77 -4.76
CA ASP A 34 -15.01 15.79 -3.61
C ASP A 34 -15.90 14.55 -3.54
N ILE A 35 -16.40 14.06 -4.68
CA ILE A 35 -17.20 12.82 -4.75
C ILE A 35 -16.35 11.58 -4.44
N VAL A 36 -15.07 11.58 -4.81
CA VAL A 36 -14.15 10.48 -4.50
C VAL A 36 -13.80 10.47 -3.01
N GLU A 37 -13.54 11.64 -2.44
CA GLU A 37 -13.11 11.78 -1.05
C GLU A 37 -14.27 11.56 -0.07
N ASN A 38 -15.41 12.22 -0.30
CA ASN A 38 -16.53 12.24 0.63
C ASN A 38 -17.63 11.26 0.25
N GLY A 39 -17.72 10.86 -1.03
CA GLY A 39 -18.83 10.08 -1.54
C GLY A 39 -20.07 10.94 -1.74
N PHE A 40 -21.20 10.29 -1.98
CA PHE A 40 -22.51 10.93 -1.99
C PHE A 40 -23.53 9.99 -1.34
N GLU A 41 -24.61 10.55 -0.82
CA GLU A 41 -25.71 9.78 -0.25
C GLU A 41 -26.71 9.40 -1.33
N GLU A 42 -26.98 8.11 -1.44
CA GLU A 42 -28.07 7.61 -2.26
C GLU A 42 -29.40 7.78 -1.50
N GLN A 43 -30.39 8.39 -2.15
CA GLN A 43 -31.68 8.70 -1.53
C GLN A 43 -32.82 8.27 -2.44
N ASP A 44 -33.95 7.89 -1.85
CA ASP A 44 -35.14 7.52 -2.61
C ASP A 44 -35.78 8.75 -3.26
N GLU A 45 -35.74 8.79 -4.59
CA GLU A 45 -36.31 9.87 -5.40
C GLU A 45 -37.82 10.05 -5.18
N ALA A 46 -38.57 9.03 -4.73
CA ALA A 46 -40.01 9.15 -4.57
C ALA A 46 -40.42 10.26 -3.57
N SER A 47 -39.55 10.56 -2.58
CA SER A 47 -39.85 11.46 -1.46
C SER A 47 -39.19 12.84 -1.58
N LEU A 48 -38.39 13.09 -2.61
CA LEU A 48 -37.53 14.28 -2.71
C LEU A 48 -38.17 15.42 -3.49
N SER A 49 -37.86 16.65 -3.06
CA SER A 49 -38.15 17.86 -3.83
C SER A 49 -37.33 17.90 -5.11
N GLN A 50 -37.79 18.67 -6.10
CA GLN A 50 -37.16 18.69 -7.43
C GLN A 50 -35.69 19.14 -7.41
N GLY A 51 -35.33 20.13 -6.59
CA GLY A 51 -33.94 20.59 -6.48
C GLY A 51 -33.00 19.55 -5.88
N VAL A 52 -33.47 18.73 -4.93
CA VAL A 52 -32.66 17.64 -4.36
C VAL A 52 -32.47 16.51 -5.38
N LYS A 53 -33.50 16.21 -6.19
CA LYS A 53 -33.39 15.23 -7.29
C LYS A 53 -32.35 15.62 -8.33
N GLU A 54 -32.30 16.90 -8.70
CA GLU A 54 -31.31 17.42 -9.65
C GLU A 54 -29.88 17.28 -9.08
N THR A 55 -29.68 17.66 -7.82
CA THR A 55 -28.40 17.52 -7.12
C THR A 55 -27.93 16.05 -7.03
N LEU A 56 -28.85 15.12 -6.74
CA LEU A 56 -28.54 13.68 -6.69
C LEU A 56 -28.14 13.14 -8.06
N LYS A 57 -28.86 13.53 -9.12
CA LYS A 57 -28.52 13.15 -10.50
C LYS A 57 -27.16 13.67 -10.93
N GLU A 58 -26.80 14.90 -10.53
CA GLU A 58 -25.48 15.47 -10.77
C GLU A 58 -24.38 14.71 -10.02
N SER A 59 -24.62 14.38 -8.75
CA SER A 59 -23.69 13.59 -7.92
C SER A 59 -23.43 12.21 -8.53
N ARG A 60 -24.48 11.50 -8.97
CA ARG A 60 -24.34 10.21 -9.67
C ARG A 60 -23.53 10.33 -10.98
N LYS A 61 -23.73 11.40 -11.75
CA LYS A 61 -22.95 11.64 -12.98
C LYS A 61 -21.46 11.87 -12.65
N ARG A 62 -21.17 12.69 -11.64
CA ARG A 62 -19.80 12.98 -11.19
C ARG A 62 -19.12 11.72 -10.64
N ASP A 63 -19.86 10.87 -9.89
CA ASP A 63 -19.40 9.55 -9.43
C ASP A 63 -19.00 8.66 -10.60
N LYS A 64 -19.85 8.49 -11.62
CA LYS A 64 -19.51 7.65 -12.79
C LYS A 64 -18.35 8.21 -13.60
N LYS A 65 -18.23 9.53 -13.71
CA LYS A 65 -17.07 10.18 -14.35
C LYS A 65 -15.78 9.87 -13.57
N ALA A 66 -15.80 10.03 -12.24
CA ALA A 66 -14.65 9.74 -11.40
C ALA A 66 -14.24 8.25 -11.45
N LEU A 67 -15.23 7.35 -11.34
CA LEU A 67 -14.99 5.91 -11.41
C LEU A 67 -14.37 5.51 -12.75
N PHE A 68 -14.88 6.06 -13.86
CA PHE A 68 -14.31 5.86 -15.18
C PHE A 68 -12.84 6.32 -15.26
N LEU A 69 -12.52 7.52 -14.75
CA LEU A 69 -11.14 8.01 -14.74
C LEU A 69 -10.22 7.10 -13.93
N ILE A 70 -10.69 6.59 -12.78
CA ILE A 70 -9.97 5.59 -11.97
C ILE A 70 -9.67 4.35 -12.80
N TYR A 71 -10.67 3.78 -13.48
CA TYR A 71 -10.49 2.57 -14.29
C TYR A 71 -9.55 2.77 -15.48
N GLN A 72 -9.53 3.96 -16.11
CA GLN A 72 -8.63 4.24 -17.22
C GLN A 72 -7.14 4.29 -16.84
N LEU A 73 -6.84 4.43 -15.55
CA LEU A 73 -5.48 4.71 -15.07
C LEU A 73 -4.93 3.63 -14.14
N VAL A 74 -5.57 2.46 -14.09
CA VAL A 74 -5.12 1.29 -13.34
C VAL A 74 -4.79 0.13 -14.27
N ASP A 75 -3.77 -0.65 -13.94
CA ASP A 75 -3.48 -1.91 -14.67
C ASP A 75 -4.58 -2.96 -14.43
N GLU A 76 -4.62 -4.00 -15.27
CA GLU A 76 -5.62 -5.08 -15.22
C GLU A 76 -5.66 -5.77 -13.84
N ASP A 77 -4.48 -6.11 -13.29
CA ASP A 77 -4.31 -6.68 -11.94
C ASP A 77 -4.99 -5.85 -10.85
N THR A 78 -4.93 -4.52 -10.98
CA THR A 78 -5.53 -3.60 -10.01
C THR A 78 -7.01 -3.38 -10.29
N PHE A 79 -7.39 -3.32 -11.57
CA PHE A 79 -8.78 -3.24 -11.99
C PHE A 79 -9.60 -4.40 -11.41
N GLU A 80 -9.13 -5.65 -11.53
CA GLU A 80 -9.82 -6.82 -11.00
C GLU A 80 -10.16 -6.68 -9.50
N LYS A 81 -9.24 -6.11 -8.71
CA LYS A 81 -9.41 -5.92 -7.25
C LYS A 81 -10.46 -4.87 -6.91
N ILE A 82 -10.62 -3.86 -7.76
CA ILE A 82 -11.57 -2.76 -7.54
C ILE A 82 -12.85 -2.90 -8.37
N SER A 83 -12.93 -3.87 -9.28
CA SER A 83 -14.04 -4.07 -10.22
C SER A 83 -15.42 -4.18 -9.58
N ASN A 84 -15.48 -4.73 -8.36
CA ASN A 84 -16.71 -4.84 -7.57
C ASN A 84 -17.12 -3.52 -6.89
N ALA A 85 -16.35 -2.45 -7.02
CA ALA A 85 -16.70 -1.14 -6.49
C ALA A 85 -17.83 -0.52 -7.32
N THR A 86 -18.88 -0.08 -6.62
CA THR A 86 -20.06 0.52 -7.24
C THR A 86 -19.97 2.04 -7.34
N THR A 87 -19.09 2.65 -6.51
CA THR A 87 -18.84 4.10 -6.45
C THR A 87 -17.35 4.41 -6.59
N ALA A 88 -17.03 5.63 -7.01
CA ALA A 88 -15.66 6.11 -7.12
C ALA A 88 -14.95 6.16 -5.76
N LYS A 89 -15.68 6.50 -4.70
CA LYS A 89 -15.18 6.45 -3.31
C LYS A 89 -14.76 5.03 -2.93
N GLU A 90 -15.63 4.06 -3.14
CA GLU A 90 -15.35 2.66 -2.79
C GLU A 90 -14.13 2.14 -3.58
N ALA A 91 -14.04 2.47 -4.87
CA ALA A 91 -12.88 2.12 -5.69
C ALA A 91 -11.59 2.73 -5.14
N TRP A 92 -11.63 4.02 -4.77
CA TRP A 92 -10.49 4.74 -4.21
C TRP A 92 -10.05 4.20 -2.84
N ASP A 93 -10.99 3.91 -1.94
CA ASP A 93 -10.72 3.35 -0.62
C ASP A 93 -10.10 1.94 -0.72
N LYS A 94 -10.57 1.12 -1.68
CA LYS A 94 -9.94 -0.19 -1.99
C LYS A 94 -8.51 -0.01 -2.51
N LEU A 95 -8.28 0.92 -3.44
CA LEU A 95 -6.92 1.23 -3.92
C LEU A 95 -5.99 1.62 -2.77
N GLN A 96 -6.44 2.50 -1.87
CA GLN A 96 -5.64 2.89 -0.70
C GLN A 96 -5.32 1.69 0.19
N THR A 97 -6.31 0.83 0.43
CA THR A 97 -6.16 -0.35 1.30
C THR A 97 -5.18 -1.37 0.71
N CYS A 98 -5.30 -1.68 -0.58
CA CYS A 98 -4.40 -2.59 -1.28
C CYS A 98 -2.93 -2.12 -1.20
N ASN A 99 -2.68 -0.81 -1.29
CA ASN A 99 -1.33 -0.27 -1.32
C ASN A 99 -0.73 -0.07 0.09
N LYS A 100 -1.53 0.25 1.10
CA LYS A 100 -1.08 0.28 2.51
C LYS A 100 -0.60 -1.10 2.99
N GLY A 101 -1.30 -2.17 2.60
CA GLY A 101 -0.87 -3.55 2.91
C GLY A 101 0.47 -3.91 2.25
N VAL A 102 0.70 -3.45 1.02
CA VAL A 102 1.97 -3.66 0.30
C VAL A 102 3.15 -3.01 1.02
N GLU A 103 3.00 -1.79 1.53
CA GLU A 103 4.06 -1.11 2.28
C GLU A 103 4.40 -1.80 3.61
N GLN A 104 3.40 -2.29 4.34
CA GLN A 104 3.62 -3.07 5.56
C GLN A 104 4.37 -4.37 5.29
N VAL A 105 4.00 -5.11 4.23
CA VAL A 105 4.67 -6.35 3.83
C VAL A 105 6.11 -6.08 3.40
N LYS A 106 6.38 -5.00 2.65
CA LYS A 106 7.75 -4.60 2.30
C LYS A 106 8.58 -4.32 3.55
N LYS A 107 8.03 -3.58 4.52
CA LYS A 107 8.72 -3.27 5.78
C LYS A 107 9.06 -4.53 6.58
N ILE A 108 8.09 -5.45 6.72
CA ILE A 108 8.31 -6.73 7.41
C ILE A 108 9.40 -7.53 6.70
N ARG A 109 9.32 -7.65 5.37
CA ARG A 109 10.31 -8.42 4.59
C ARG A 109 11.72 -7.82 4.69
N LEU A 110 11.86 -6.49 4.67
CA LEU A 110 13.14 -5.83 4.90
C LEU A 110 13.68 -6.07 6.31
N GLN A 111 12.82 -6.07 7.33
CA GLN A 111 13.24 -6.40 8.68
C GLN A 111 13.71 -7.86 8.78
N THR A 112 12.92 -8.81 8.28
CA THR A 112 13.29 -10.23 8.28
C THR A 112 14.62 -10.48 7.55
N LEU A 113 14.89 -9.78 6.45
CA LEU A 113 16.17 -9.89 5.74
C LEU A 113 17.35 -9.38 6.60
N ARG A 114 17.18 -8.25 7.29
CA ARG A 114 18.19 -7.74 8.24
C ARG A 114 18.44 -8.73 9.36
N ASP A 115 17.38 -9.25 9.97
CA ASP A 115 17.48 -10.22 11.07
C ASP A 115 18.24 -11.49 10.61
N VAL A 116 17.96 -11.98 9.39
CA VAL A 116 18.67 -13.12 8.79
C VAL A 116 20.16 -12.82 8.57
N ASP A 117 20.50 -11.60 8.15
CA ASP A 117 21.90 -11.21 7.96
C ASP A 117 22.63 -11.09 9.31
N GLU A 118 21.98 -10.58 10.36
CA GLU A 118 22.54 -10.54 11.71
C GLU A 118 22.79 -11.96 12.26
N VAL A 119 21.84 -12.89 12.08
CA VAL A 119 22.03 -14.30 12.46
C VAL A 119 23.26 -14.91 11.79
N LYS A 120 23.44 -14.69 10.48
CA LYS A 120 24.62 -15.20 9.75
C LYS A 120 25.93 -14.60 10.27
N VAL A 121 25.93 -13.32 10.65
CA VAL A 121 27.10 -12.69 11.26
C VAL A 121 27.42 -13.35 12.60
N MET A 122 26.42 -13.57 13.44
CA MET A 122 26.57 -14.26 14.73
C MET A 122 27.09 -15.69 14.59
N GLU A 123 26.54 -16.48 13.64
CA GLU A 123 27.04 -17.83 13.33
C GLU A 123 28.51 -17.81 12.90
N LYS A 124 28.90 -16.82 12.09
CA LYS A 124 30.29 -16.67 11.64
C LYS A 124 31.23 -16.31 12.79
N ILE A 125 30.79 -15.43 13.71
CA ILE A 125 31.54 -15.11 14.92
C ILE A 125 31.77 -16.40 15.70
N LEU A 126 30.71 -17.12 16.09
CA LEU A 126 30.80 -18.36 16.87
C LEU A 126 31.74 -19.40 16.23
N ARG A 127 31.66 -19.60 14.91
CA ARG A 127 32.53 -20.55 14.17
C ARG A 127 34.02 -20.15 14.10
N THR A 128 34.34 -18.89 14.33
CA THR A 128 35.73 -18.36 14.20
C THR A 128 36.40 -18.08 15.54
N LEU A 129 35.70 -18.31 16.65
CA LEU A 129 36.25 -18.14 17.99
C LEU A 129 37.34 -19.19 18.29
N ASN A 130 38.23 -18.83 19.22
CA ASN A 130 39.29 -19.72 19.70
C ASN A 130 38.66 -20.91 20.49
N PRO A 131 39.19 -22.15 20.36
CA PRO A 131 38.72 -23.31 21.11
C PRO A 131 38.59 -23.13 22.64
N SER A 132 39.30 -22.17 23.24
CA SER A 132 39.12 -21.82 24.66
C SER A 132 37.70 -21.35 25.01
N PHE A 133 36.89 -20.96 24.02
CA PHE A 133 35.49 -20.52 24.17
C PHE A 133 34.46 -21.61 23.84
N ASP A 134 34.88 -22.85 23.51
CA ASP A 134 33.98 -23.92 23.06
C ASP A 134 32.81 -24.18 24.03
N PHE A 135 33.09 -24.18 25.35
CA PHE A 135 32.05 -24.34 26.36
C PHE A 135 30.97 -23.25 26.31
N ILE A 136 31.37 -22.01 26.01
CA ILE A 136 30.45 -20.86 25.87
C ILE A 136 29.65 -20.98 24.58
N VAL A 137 30.29 -21.37 23.47
CA VAL A 137 29.63 -21.60 22.18
C VAL A 137 28.56 -22.69 22.31
N THR A 138 28.89 -23.85 22.89
CA THR A 138 27.94 -24.95 23.11
C THR A 138 26.75 -24.50 23.95
N ASN A 139 26.98 -23.73 25.01
CA ASN A 139 25.90 -23.23 25.86
C ASN A 139 24.96 -22.28 25.09
N ILE A 140 25.51 -21.40 24.24
CA ILE A 140 24.73 -20.51 23.38
C ILE A 140 23.91 -21.32 22.36
N GLU A 141 24.50 -22.31 21.71
CA GLU A 141 23.82 -23.17 20.73
C GLU A 141 22.69 -24.01 21.35
N GLU A 142 22.86 -24.48 22.59
CA GLU A 142 21.86 -25.30 23.29
C GLU A 142 20.73 -24.47 23.92
N ASN A 143 21.03 -23.27 24.42
CA ASN A 143 20.10 -22.51 25.27
C ASN A 143 19.58 -21.20 24.67
N LYS A 144 20.10 -20.73 23.52
CA LYS A 144 19.69 -19.44 22.92
C LYS A 144 19.23 -19.61 21.48
N ASP A 145 18.15 -18.93 21.11
CA ASP A 145 17.74 -18.80 19.72
C ASP A 145 18.40 -17.57 19.09
N LEU A 146 19.39 -17.81 18.22
CA LEU A 146 20.09 -16.76 17.48
C LEU A 146 19.15 -15.85 16.70
N LYS A 147 17.96 -16.32 16.29
CA LYS A 147 16.97 -15.49 15.56
C LYS A 147 16.33 -14.40 16.42
N THR A 148 16.43 -14.53 17.74
CA THR A 148 15.88 -13.58 18.71
C THR A 148 16.97 -12.80 19.46
N MET A 149 18.23 -13.16 19.23
CA MET A 149 19.40 -12.60 19.89
C MET A 149 20.00 -11.49 19.02
N THR A 150 20.58 -10.47 19.65
CA THR A 150 21.33 -9.40 18.95
C THR A 150 22.84 -9.65 19.01
N ILE A 151 23.60 -9.05 18.08
CA ILE A 151 25.06 -9.13 18.08
C ILE A 151 25.66 -8.60 19.39
N GLU A 152 25.08 -7.54 19.97
CA GLU A 152 25.54 -6.99 21.25
C GLU A 152 25.34 -7.97 22.42
N GLN A 153 24.18 -8.62 22.48
CA GLN A 153 23.92 -9.67 23.47
C GLN A 153 24.85 -10.87 23.29
N LEU A 154 25.21 -11.21 22.05
CA LEU A 154 26.16 -12.26 21.75
C LEU A 154 27.53 -11.89 22.30
N MET A 155 28.02 -10.71 21.94
CA MET A 155 29.32 -10.21 22.39
C MET A 155 29.41 -10.06 23.92
N GLY A 156 28.32 -9.72 24.60
CA GLY A 156 28.28 -9.68 26.07
C GLY A 156 28.23 -11.06 26.74
N SER A 157 27.95 -12.13 25.97
CA SER A 157 27.95 -13.51 26.46
C SER A 157 29.28 -14.25 26.23
N LEU A 158 30.12 -13.71 25.34
CA LEU A 158 31.46 -14.22 25.00
C LEU A 158 32.51 -13.64 25.93
#